data_AF-A0A2W6DM85-F1
#
_entry.id   AF-A0A2W6DM85-F1
#
_cell.length_a   1.000
_cell.length_b   1.000
_cell.length_c   1.000
_cell.angle_alpha   90.00
_cell.angle_beta   90.00
_cell.angle_gamma   90.00
#
_symmetry.space_group_name_H-M   'P 1'
#
loop_
_entity.id
_entity.type
_entity.pdbx_description
1 polymer ?
#
loop_
_entity_poly.entity_id
_entity_poly.type
_entity_poly.pdbx_seq_one_letter_code
_entity_poly.pdbx_strand_id
1 'polypeptide(L)'
;MATTIKSVDPAWLQQADQIRENLDGLAKRIGDDPRLSDAAKRTRTARLYLQAKEQMDQLTAGHAKAAAEHRLKLTRKAFGFDDVSGFGAMDRATVAASYRDAQDRVAKITEPREAQALLDRAERGGDELLSRAVAAHAAESGWADVLGAYTQTRPGQAAAIDQLQQAQAEGGTRSLFAWVVPMPSALSGYESRLQALADAPGMADPPARP
;
A
#
# COMPACT_ATOMS: atom_id res chain seq x y z
N MET A 1 -0.88 -12.27 23.53
CA MET A 1 0.15 -11.24 23.26
C MET A 1 -0.41 -10.29 22.21
N ALA A 2 -0.49 -8.99 22.49
CA ALA A 2 -1.04 -8.02 21.54
C ALA A 2 0.01 -7.72 20.46
N THR A 3 -0.12 -8.36 19.31
CA THR A 3 0.69 -8.05 18.13
C THR A 3 0.43 -6.60 17.74
N THR A 4 1.41 -5.73 17.98
CA THR A 4 1.36 -4.34 17.56
C THR A 4 1.28 -4.34 16.04
N ILE A 5 0.12 -3.98 15.49
CA ILE A 5 -0.05 -3.74 14.04
C ILE A 5 0.99 -2.69 13.67
N LYS A 6 2.00 -3.10 12.89
CA LYS A 6 3.02 -2.16 12.42
C LYS A 6 2.32 -1.14 11.54
N SER A 7 2.32 0.11 12.01
CA SER A 7 1.89 1.25 11.23
C SER A 7 2.78 1.41 9.99
N VAL A 8 2.28 2.15 9.00
CA VAL A 8 3.03 2.72 7.86
C VAL A 8 4.49 2.98 8.24
N ASP A 9 5.42 2.55 7.38
CA ASP A 9 6.86 2.70 7.61
C ASP A 9 7.21 4.17 7.92
N PRO A 10 7.96 4.43 9.02
CA PRO A 10 8.24 5.78 9.52
C PRO A 10 8.91 6.69 8.49
N ALA A 11 9.63 6.15 7.50
CA ALA A 11 10.24 6.97 6.45
C ALA A 11 9.18 7.67 5.58
N TRP A 12 8.07 7.01 5.27
CA TRP A 12 6.98 7.62 4.49
C TRP A 12 6.22 8.66 5.31
N LEU A 13 6.02 8.39 6.60
CA LEU A 13 5.39 9.34 7.52
C LEU A 13 6.24 10.61 7.66
N GLN A 14 7.55 10.47 7.78
CA GLN A 14 8.48 11.60 7.83
C GLN A 14 8.42 12.45 6.54
N GLN A 15 8.33 11.81 5.37
CA GLN A 15 8.16 12.55 4.10
C GLN A 15 6.81 13.27 4.04
N ALA A 16 5.74 12.64 4.52
CA ALA A 16 4.42 13.26 4.60
C ALA A 16 4.40 14.45 5.59
N ASP A 17 5.07 14.34 6.74
CA ASP A 17 5.25 15.43 7.69
C ASP A 17 6.03 16.58 7.05
N GLN A 18 7.11 16.30 6.32
CA GLN A 18 7.91 17.31 5.64
C GLN A 18 7.11 18.11 4.60
N ILE A 19 6.23 17.46 3.83
CA ILE A 19 5.33 18.14 2.89
C ILE A 19 4.41 19.12 3.64
N ARG A 20 3.84 18.69 4.77
CA ARG A 20 2.94 19.50 5.60
C ARG A 20 3.67 20.68 6.24
N GLU A 21 4.84 20.46 6.80
CA GLU A 21 5.67 21.51 7.40
C GLU A 21 6.11 22.55 6.35
N ASN A 22 6.48 22.10 5.15
CA ASN A 22 6.84 23.00 4.05
C ASN A 22 5.66 23.86 3.61
N LEU A 23 4.47 23.26 3.47
CA LEU A 23 3.24 23.98 3.15
C LEU A 23 2.93 25.04 4.22
N ASP A 24 2.94 24.66 5.50
CA ASP A 24 2.62 25.58 6.61
C ASP A 24 3.63 26.74 6.69
N GLY A 25 4.93 26.43 6.62
CA GLY A 25 5.99 27.44 6.68
C GLY A 25 5.94 28.43 5.51
N LEU A 26 5.68 27.96 4.29
CA LEU A 26 5.59 28.81 3.11
C LEU A 26 4.27 29.60 3.08
N ALA A 27 3.15 29.01 3.50
CA ALA A 27 1.88 29.70 3.58
C ALA A 27 1.93 30.86 4.60
N LYS A 28 2.58 30.65 5.76
CA LYS A 28 2.83 31.72 6.75
C LYS A 28 3.66 32.86 6.16
N ARG A 29 4.76 32.54 5.48
CA ARG A 29 5.59 33.57 4.80
C ARG A 29 4.82 34.37 3.75
N ILE A 30 3.94 33.72 2.99
CA ILE A 30 3.05 34.42 2.05
C ILE A 30 2.06 35.32 2.79
N GLY A 31 1.49 34.83 3.89
CA GLY A 31 0.58 35.59 4.76
C GLY A 31 1.23 36.85 5.35
N ASP A 32 2.48 36.76 5.77
CA ASP A 32 3.23 37.82 6.44
C ASP A 32 3.89 38.81 5.47
N ASP A 33 3.93 38.53 4.16
CA ASP A 33 4.56 39.42 3.17
C ASP A 33 3.72 40.71 2.98
N PRO A 34 4.25 41.89 3.38
CA PRO A 34 3.52 43.16 3.24
C PRO A 34 3.47 43.65 1.80
N ARG A 35 4.25 43.07 0.89
CA ARG A 35 4.31 43.45 -0.53
C ARG A 35 3.26 42.76 -1.38
N LEU A 36 2.42 41.91 -0.77
CA LEU A 36 1.38 41.18 -1.47
C LEU A 36 0.01 41.67 -1.03
N SER A 37 -0.83 41.99 -2.00
CA SER A 37 -2.27 42.13 -1.78
C SER A 37 -2.89 40.80 -1.32
N ASP A 38 -4.04 40.87 -0.64
CA ASP A 38 -4.76 39.68 -0.17
C ASP A 38 -5.14 38.74 -1.32
N ALA A 39 -5.43 39.29 -2.51
CA ALA A 39 -5.68 38.50 -3.71
C ALA A 39 -4.43 37.74 -4.16
N ALA A 40 -3.26 38.41 -4.19
CA ALA A 40 -2.00 37.77 -4.52
C ALA A 40 -1.60 36.70 -3.48
N LYS A 41 -1.83 36.95 -2.19
CA LYS A 41 -1.62 35.97 -1.11
C LYS A 41 -2.47 34.71 -1.31
N ARG A 42 -3.75 34.87 -1.61
CA ARG A 42 -4.67 33.75 -1.89
C ARG A 42 -4.23 32.94 -3.10
N THR A 43 -3.95 33.57 -4.23
CA THR A 43 -3.47 32.88 -5.45
C THR A 43 -2.17 32.13 -5.21
N ARG A 44 -1.19 32.75 -4.54
CA ARG A 44 0.08 32.08 -4.24
C ARG A 44 -0.10 30.90 -3.27
N THR A 45 -0.92 31.08 -2.23
CA THR A 45 -1.23 30.00 -1.28
C THR A 45 -1.99 28.85 -1.94
N ALA A 46 -2.90 29.15 -2.88
CA ALA A 46 -3.63 28.13 -3.63
C ALA A 46 -2.68 27.28 -4.49
N ARG A 47 -1.74 27.90 -5.21
CA ARG A 47 -0.71 27.16 -5.98
C ARG A 47 0.13 26.26 -5.08
N LEU A 48 0.59 26.81 -3.96
CA LEU A 48 1.40 26.08 -2.99
C LEU A 48 0.63 24.87 -2.42
N TYR A 49 -0.64 25.05 -2.08
CA TYR A 49 -1.49 23.98 -1.58
C TYR A 49 -1.70 22.87 -2.63
N LEU A 50 -1.99 23.24 -3.89
CA LEU A 50 -2.15 22.26 -4.97
C LEU A 50 -0.83 21.49 -5.24
N GLN A 51 0.31 22.17 -5.17
CA GLN A 51 1.62 21.52 -5.28
C GLN A 51 1.85 20.53 -4.13
N ALA A 52 1.56 20.92 -2.90
CA ALA A 52 1.69 20.04 -1.73
C ALA A 52 0.74 18.83 -1.82
N LYS A 53 -0.47 19.05 -2.34
CA LYS A 53 -1.43 17.97 -2.61
C LYS A 53 -0.89 16.98 -3.65
N GLU A 54 -0.39 17.46 -4.79
CA GLU A 54 0.21 16.61 -5.82
C GLU A 54 1.39 15.80 -5.27
N GLN A 55 2.26 16.43 -4.47
CA GLN A 55 3.37 15.72 -3.80
C GLN A 55 2.88 14.62 -2.86
N MET A 56 1.81 14.88 -2.10
CA MET A 56 1.22 13.89 -1.20
C MET A 56 0.54 12.74 -1.97
N ASP A 57 -0.13 13.05 -3.08
CA ASP A 57 -0.76 12.04 -3.95
C ASP A 57 0.31 11.11 -4.56
N GLN A 58 1.43 11.68 -5.03
CA GLN A 58 2.58 10.91 -5.51
C GLN A 58 3.21 10.05 -4.41
N LEU A 59 3.37 10.60 -3.21
CA LEU A 59 3.90 9.89 -2.06
C LEU A 59 3.01 8.70 -1.69
N THR A 60 1.69 8.92 -1.66
CA THR A 60 0.68 7.89 -1.36
C THR A 60 0.68 6.79 -2.40
N ALA A 61 0.75 7.15 -3.69
CA ALA A 61 0.85 6.19 -4.78
C ALA A 61 2.16 5.36 -4.70
N GLY A 62 3.28 6.02 -4.36
CA GLY A 62 4.57 5.37 -4.13
C GLY A 62 4.52 4.37 -2.97
N HIS A 63 3.95 4.76 -1.85
CA HIS A 63 3.75 3.88 -0.70
C HIS A 63 2.84 2.67 -1.04
N ALA A 64 1.72 2.91 -1.72
CA ALA A 64 0.81 1.84 -2.13
C ALA A 64 1.50 0.82 -3.06
N LYS A 65 2.32 1.30 -4.00
CA LYS A 65 3.13 0.45 -4.89
C LYS A 65 4.16 -0.36 -4.10
N ALA A 66 4.91 0.28 -3.20
CA ALA A 66 5.91 -0.39 -2.38
C ALA A 66 5.28 -1.48 -1.48
N ALA A 67 4.13 -1.19 -0.89
CA ALA A 67 3.37 -2.15 -0.10
C ALA A 67 2.86 -3.33 -0.95
N ALA A 68 2.39 -3.08 -2.18
CA ALA A 68 1.98 -4.13 -3.11
C ALA A 68 3.17 -5.02 -3.54
N GLU A 69 4.32 -4.42 -3.84
CA GLU A 69 5.55 -5.17 -4.18
C GLU A 69 6.05 -6.01 -2.99
N HIS A 70 5.97 -5.47 -1.77
CA HIS A 70 6.33 -6.19 -0.56
C HIS A 70 5.41 -7.39 -0.33
N ARG A 71 4.08 -7.19 -0.43
CA ARG A 71 3.10 -8.29 -0.35
C ARG A 71 3.37 -9.35 -1.42
N LEU A 72 3.61 -8.96 -2.68
CA LEU A 72 3.91 -9.91 -3.75
C LEU A 72 5.16 -10.76 -3.45
N LYS A 73 6.22 -10.15 -2.91
CA LYS A 73 7.44 -10.86 -2.48
C LYS A 73 7.14 -11.86 -1.37
N LEU A 74 6.35 -11.46 -0.38
CA LEU A 74 5.94 -12.33 0.72
C LEU A 74 5.03 -13.47 0.26
N THR A 75 4.04 -13.21 -0.59
CA THR A 75 3.20 -14.23 -1.23
C THR A 75 4.04 -15.24 -2.00
N ARG A 76 5.02 -14.77 -2.79
CA ARG A 76 5.93 -15.67 -3.51
C ARG A 76 6.78 -16.51 -2.56
N LYS A 77 7.24 -15.94 -1.45
CA LYS A 77 8.01 -16.68 -0.44
C LYS A 77 7.17 -17.69 0.34
N ALA A 78 5.90 -17.36 0.61
CA ALA A 78 4.97 -18.20 1.35
C ALA A 78 4.44 -19.38 0.52
N PHE A 79 4.10 -19.12 -0.75
CA PHE A 79 3.35 -20.06 -1.58
C PHE A 79 3.95 -20.30 -2.98
N GLY A 80 4.97 -19.54 -3.37
CA GLY A 80 5.64 -19.75 -4.67
C GLY A 80 6.41 -21.05 -4.72
N PHE A 81 7.00 -21.36 -5.87
CA PHE A 81 7.70 -22.63 -6.13
C PHE A 81 9.19 -22.43 -6.47
N ASP A 82 9.77 -21.30 -6.05
CA ASP A 82 11.18 -20.97 -6.34
C ASP A 82 12.18 -21.85 -5.57
N ASP A 83 11.76 -22.39 -4.44
CA ASP A 83 12.53 -23.24 -3.53
C ASP A 83 12.29 -24.75 -3.76
N VAL A 84 11.40 -25.13 -4.69
CA VAL A 84 11.09 -26.53 -4.96
C VAL A 84 12.29 -27.19 -5.65
N SER A 85 13.05 -27.96 -4.87
CA SER A 85 14.24 -28.69 -5.32
C SER A 85 13.88 -29.83 -6.27
N GLY A 86 14.75 -30.08 -7.27
CA GLY A 86 14.63 -31.24 -8.17
C GLY A 86 14.23 -30.89 -9.61
N PHE A 87 13.92 -29.63 -9.89
CA PHE A 87 13.58 -29.15 -11.23
C PHE A 87 14.72 -28.27 -11.77
N GLY A 88 15.30 -28.64 -12.91
CA GLY A 88 16.32 -27.86 -13.58
C GLY A 88 15.75 -26.58 -14.20
N ALA A 89 16.61 -25.71 -14.74
CA ALA A 89 16.17 -24.49 -15.42
C ALA A 89 15.19 -24.75 -16.59
N MET A 90 15.32 -25.91 -17.26
CA MET A 90 14.39 -26.33 -18.33
C MET A 90 13.01 -26.77 -17.81
N ASP A 91 12.90 -27.18 -16.55
CA ASP A 91 11.64 -27.70 -15.99
C ASP A 91 10.74 -26.60 -15.40
N ARG A 92 11.24 -25.37 -15.30
CA ARG A 92 10.52 -24.24 -14.70
C ARG A 92 9.18 -23.95 -15.39
N ALA A 93 9.11 -24.11 -16.72
CA ALA A 93 7.87 -23.94 -17.47
C ALA A 93 6.84 -25.02 -17.10
N THR A 94 7.28 -26.27 -16.97
CA THR A 94 6.44 -27.41 -16.56
C THR A 94 5.94 -27.26 -15.14
N VAL A 95 6.81 -26.84 -14.21
CA VAL A 95 6.44 -26.54 -12.82
C VAL A 95 5.41 -25.40 -12.77
N ALA A 96 5.64 -24.32 -13.52
CA ALA A 96 4.70 -23.20 -13.57
C ALA A 96 3.33 -23.60 -14.14
N ALA A 97 3.30 -24.45 -15.17
CA ALA A 97 2.06 -24.98 -15.72
C ALA A 97 1.32 -25.89 -14.73
N SER A 98 2.06 -26.77 -14.03
CA SER A 98 1.50 -27.67 -13.01
C SER A 98 0.97 -26.90 -11.81
N TYR A 99 1.68 -25.86 -11.38
CA TYR A 99 1.23 -24.98 -10.31
C TYR A 99 -0.04 -24.21 -10.70
N ARG A 100 -0.13 -23.75 -11.96
CA ARG A 100 -1.36 -23.11 -12.47
C ARG A 100 -2.55 -24.07 -12.47
N ASP A 101 -2.36 -25.30 -12.92
CA ASP A 101 -3.43 -26.32 -12.88
C ASP A 101 -3.89 -26.59 -11.44
N ALA A 102 -2.94 -26.68 -10.50
CA ALA A 102 -3.26 -26.78 -9.08
C ALA A 102 -4.07 -25.56 -8.59
N GLN A 103 -3.71 -24.34 -8.99
CA GLN A 103 -4.46 -23.12 -8.67
C GLN A 103 -5.90 -23.15 -9.23
N ASP A 104 -6.06 -23.50 -10.51
CA ASP A 104 -7.38 -23.60 -11.16
C ASP A 104 -8.26 -24.67 -10.49
N ARG A 105 -7.64 -25.72 -9.96
CA ARG A 105 -8.32 -26.77 -9.21
C ARG A 105 -8.79 -26.30 -7.84
N VAL A 106 -7.94 -25.61 -7.07
CA VAL A 106 -8.31 -25.13 -5.72
C VAL A 106 -9.28 -23.95 -5.77
N ALA A 107 -9.27 -23.15 -6.84
CA ALA A 107 -10.20 -22.03 -7.03
C ALA A 107 -11.68 -22.45 -7.03
N LYS A 108 -11.98 -23.73 -7.25
CA LYS A 108 -13.33 -24.30 -7.20
C LYS A 108 -13.78 -24.69 -5.80
N ILE A 109 -12.85 -24.72 -4.84
CA ILE A 109 -13.11 -25.11 -3.45
C ILE A 109 -13.71 -23.92 -2.72
N THR A 110 -14.85 -24.13 -2.09
CA THR A 110 -15.60 -23.08 -1.38
C THR A 110 -15.69 -23.33 0.12
N GLU A 111 -15.38 -24.55 0.57
CA GLU A 111 -15.46 -24.94 1.96
C GLU A 111 -14.08 -25.28 2.57
N PRO A 112 -13.80 -24.84 3.81
CA PRO A 112 -12.55 -25.17 4.52
C PRO A 112 -12.31 -26.68 4.64
N ARG A 113 -13.37 -27.47 4.81
CA ARG A 113 -13.28 -28.93 4.98
C ARG A 113 -12.79 -29.63 3.71
N GLU A 114 -13.25 -29.18 2.55
CA GLU A 114 -12.80 -29.69 1.25
C GLU A 114 -11.32 -29.35 1.01
N ALA A 115 -10.92 -28.12 1.37
CA ALA A 115 -9.54 -27.69 1.29
C ALA A 115 -8.63 -28.52 2.19
N GLN A 116 -9.05 -28.79 3.45
CA GLN A 116 -8.31 -29.66 4.36
C GLN A 116 -8.14 -31.08 3.77
N ALA A 117 -9.21 -31.68 3.26
CA ALA A 117 -9.14 -33.01 2.67
C ALA A 117 -8.21 -33.06 1.45
N LEU A 118 -8.16 -31.99 0.65
CA LEU A 118 -7.25 -31.88 -0.49
C LEU A 118 -5.80 -31.68 -0.04
N LEU A 119 -5.57 -30.86 1.00
CA LEU A 119 -4.26 -30.69 1.61
C LEU A 119 -3.73 -32.03 2.14
N ASP A 120 -4.50 -32.75 2.94
CA ASP A 120 -4.11 -34.06 3.47
C ASP A 120 -3.76 -35.07 2.37
N ARG A 121 -4.49 -35.01 1.24
CA ARG A 121 -4.18 -35.84 0.07
C ARG A 121 -2.86 -35.41 -0.59
N ALA A 122 -2.63 -34.12 -0.76
CA ALA A 122 -1.39 -33.59 -1.32
C ALA A 122 -0.18 -33.98 -0.46
N GLU A 123 -0.28 -33.82 0.86
CA GLU A 123 0.77 -34.20 1.81
C GLU A 123 1.10 -35.69 1.74
N ARG A 124 0.08 -36.57 1.76
CA ARG A 124 0.30 -38.03 1.63
C ARG A 124 0.93 -38.43 0.30
N GLY A 125 0.65 -37.68 -0.77
CA GLY A 125 1.19 -37.92 -2.10
C GLY A 125 2.54 -37.26 -2.37
N GLY A 126 3.02 -36.39 -1.49
CA GLY A 126 4.20 -35.55 -1.74
C GLY A 126 3.99 -34.48 -2.83
N ASP A 127 2.74 -34.10 -3.11
CA ASP A 127 2.41 -33.09 -4.12
C ASP A 127 2.59 -31.68 -3.54
N GLU A 128 3.84 -31.22 -3.54
CA GLU A 128 4.21 -29.93 -2.96
C GLU A 128 3.52 -28.75 -3.66
N LEU A 129 3.35 -28.81 -4.99
CA LEU A 129 2.71 -27.73 -5.74
C LEU A 129 1.22 -27.60 -5.39
N LEU A 130 0.52 -28.73 -5.26
CA LEU A 130 -0.87 -28.73 -4.83
C LEU A 130 -1.01 -28.27 -3.38
N SER A 131 -0.14 -28.71 -2.47
CA SER A 131 -0.17 -28.26 -1.06
C SER A 131 -0.04 -26.74 -0.95
N ARG A 132 0.87 -26.13 -1.73
CA ARG A 132 1.08 -24.68 -1.79
C ARG A 132 -0.12 -23.94 -2.37
N ALA A 133 -0.72 -24.48 -3.44
CA ALA A 133 -1.92 -23.90 -4.03
C ALA A 133 -3.09 -23.91 -3.02
N VAL A 134 -3.28 -25.02 -2.29
CA VAL A 134 -4.31 -25.10 -1.23
C VAL A 134 -4.04 -24.09 -0.12
N ALA A 135 -2.78 -23.96 0.32
CA ALA A 135 -2.39 -23.01 1.36
C ALA A 135 -2.60 -21.55 0.94
N ALA A 136 -2.28 -21.20 -0.32
CA ALA A 136 -2.54 -19.88 -0.87
C ALA A 136 -4.04 -19.55 -0.86
N HIS A 137 -4.87 -20.48 -1.34
CA HIS A 137 -6.32 -20.33 -1.35
C HIS A 137 -6.92 -20.23 0.06
N ALA A 138 -6.40 -21.02 1.00
CA ALA A 138 -6.79 -20.95 2.41
C ALA A 138 -6.44 -19.59 3.03
N ALA A 139 -5.27 -19.02 2.71
CA ALA A 139 -4.88 -17.70 3.18
C ALA A 139 -5.79 -16.59 2.62
N GLU A 140 -6.15 -16.65 1.35
CA GLU A 140 -7.08 -15.71 0.72
C GLU A 140 -8.51 -15.84 1.27
N SER A 141 -8.93 -17.05 1.61
CA SER A 141 -10.27 -17.37 2.11
C SER A 141 -10.42 -17.23 3.63
N GLY A 142 -9.33 -16.94 4.36
CA GLY A 142 -9.35 -16.81 5.82
C GLY A 142 -9.48 -18.14 6.57
N TRP A 143 -9.10 -19.27 5.97
CA TRP A 143 -9.19 -20.60 6.55
C TRP A 143 -7.96 -20.91 7.40
N ALA A 144 -7.92 -20.30 8.59
CA ALA A 144 -6.77 -20.38 9.50
C ALA A 144 -6.36 -21.82 9.86
N ASP A 145 -7.32 -22.73 10.04
CA ASP A 145 -7.03 -24.13 10.40
C ASP A 145 -6.26 -24.87 9.28
N VAL A 146 -6.67 -24.67 8.02
CA VAL A 146 -6.02 -25.29 6.84
C VAL A 146 -4.61 -24.73 6.66
N LEU A 147 -4.46 -23.41 6.81
CA LEU A 147 -3.16 -22.75 6.76
C LEU A 147 -2.24 -23.18 7.91
N GLY A 148 -2.83 -23.40 9.10
CA GLY A 148 -2.15 -23.97 10.26
C GLY A 148 -1.66 -25.39 10.00
N ALA A 149 -2.47 -26.24 9.38
CA ALA A 149 -2.05 -27.59 9.00
C ALA A 149 -0.88 -27.58 7.99
N TYR A 150 -0.94 -26.71 6.98
CA TYR A 150 0.14 -26.57 5.99
C TYR A 150 1.48 -26.12 6.62
N THR A 151 1.42 -25.19 7.58
CA THR A 151 2.62 -24.61 8.20
C THR A 151 3.29 -25.54 9.22
N GLN A 152 2.57 -26.51 9.80
CA GLN A 152 3.12 -27.47 10.75
C GLN A 152 4.29 -28.28 10.18
N THR A 153 4.26 -28.60 8.89
CA THR A 153 5.33 -29.34 8.20
C THR A 153 6.35 -28.42 7.51
N ARG A 154 6.11 -27.10 7.52
CA ARG A 154 6.79 -26.10 6.68
C ARG A 154 7.13 -24.83 7.47
N PRO A 155 8.04 -24.91 8.47
CA PRO A 155 8.36 -23.78 9.34
C PRO A 155 9.00 -22.60 8.59
N GLY A 156 9.70 -22.85 7.47
CA GLY A 156 10.26 -21.80 6.63
C GLY A 156 9.19 -20.92 5.97
N GLN A 157 8.09 -21.52 5.53
CA GLN A 157 6.94 -20.85 4.95
C GLN A 157 6.07 -20.19 6.01
N ALA A 158 5.97 -20.76 7.21
CA ALA A 158 5.21 -20.19 8.33
C ALA A 158 5.62 -18.74 8.63
N ALA A 159 6.93 -18.46 8.73
CA ALA A 159 7.44 -17.11 8.94
C ALA A 159 7.07 -16.13 7.81
N ALA A 160 7.03 -16.59 6.55
CA ALA A 160 6.63 -15.75 5.42
C ALA A 160 5.12 -15.47 5.41
N ILE A 161 4.31 -16.45 5.83
CA ILE A 161 2.85 -16.32 5.98
C ILE A 161 2.53 -15.32 7.10
N ASP A 162 3.20 -15.42 8.25
CA ASP A 162 3.02 -14.48 9.36
C ASP A 162 3.35 -13.04 8.93
N GLN A 163 4.44 -12.86 8.19
CA GLN A 163 4.83 -11.57 7.63
C GLN A 163 3.79 -11.06 6.62
N LEU A 164 3.24 -11.93 5.77
CA LEU A 164 2.21 -11.56 4.81
C LEU A 164 0.93 -11.10 5.51
N GLN A 165 0.47 -11.84 6.52
CA GLN A 165 -0.70 -11.47 7.32
C GLN A 165 -0.50 -10.13 8.03
N GLN A 166 0.69 -9.90 8.59
CA GLN A 166 1.05 -8.60 9.16
C GLN A 166 0.97 -7.48 8.11
N ALA A 167 1.57 -7.67 6.93
CA ALA A 167 1.56 -6.69 5.83
C ALA A 167 0.16 -6.39 5.28
N GLN A 168 -0.79 -7.32 5.39
CA GLN A 168 -2.19 -7.10 5.02
C GLN A 168 -2.95 -6.28 6.07
N ALA A 169 -2.54 -6.37 7.35
CA ALA A 169 -3.14 -5.61 8.44
C ALA A 169 -2.68 -4.14 8.53
N GLU A 170 -1.60 -3.74 7.85
CA GLU A 170 -0.99 -2.40 7.94
C GLU A 170 -1.87 -1.26 7.37
N GLY A 171 -3.04 -1.57 6.80
CA GLY A 171 -4.00 -0.60 6.21
C GLY A 171 -5.04 0.01 7.18
N GLY A 172 -4.84 -0.07 8.50
CA GLY A 172 -5.80 0.39 9.51
C GLY A 172 -6.05 1.91 9.58
N THR A 173 -6.95 2.34 10.47
CA THR A 173 -7.47 3.73 10.60
C THR A 173 -6.41 4.84 10.73
N ARG A 174 -5.23 4.56 11.31
CA ARG A 174 -4.10 5.51 11.35
C ARG A 174 -3.57 5.89 9.96
N SER A 175 -3.70 5.00 8.96
CA SER A 175 -3.33 5.28 7.58
C SER A 175 -4.24 6.32 6.91
N LEU A 176 -5.48 6.50 7.37
CA LEU A 176 -6.42 7.41 6.72
C LEU A 176 -6.04 8.88 6.88
N PHE A 177 -5.42 9.24 8.01
CA PHE A 177 -5.02 10.62 8.30
C PHE A 177 -3.57 10.94 7.91
N ALA A 178 -2.73 9.92 7.69
CA ALA A 178 -1.30 10.09 7.37
C ALA A 178 -1.06 10.87 6.06
N TRP A 179 -2.01 10.78 5.12
CA TRP A 179 -1.90 11.33 3.77
C TRP A 179 -2.73 12.60 3.56
N VAL A 180 -3.32 13.15 4.63
CA VAL A 180 -4.13 14.36 4.52
C VAL A 180 -3.24 15.60 4.50
N VAL A 181 -3.38 16.42 3.46
CA VAL A 181 -2.79 17.76 3.41
C VAL A 181 -3.78 18.75 4.02
N PRO A 182 -3.47 19.38 5.18
CA PRO A 182 -4.37 20.33 5.80
C PRO A 182 -4.46 21.60 4.93
N MET A 183 -5.68 22.08 4.73
CA MET A 183 -5.90 23.31 3.99
C MET A 183 -5.45 24.54 4.81
N PRO A 184 -4.62 25.44 4.25
CA PRO A 184 -4.30 26.70 4.90
C PRO A 184 -5.55 27.56 5.11
N SER A 185 -5.67 28.22 6.26
CA SER A 185 -6.83 29.06 6.63
C SER A 185 -7.12 30.18 5.62
N ALA A 186 -6.09 30.69 4.93
CA ALA A 186 -6.21 31.70 3.88
C ALA A 186 -7.05 31.23 2.66
N LEU A 187 -7.31 29.93 2.54
CA LEU A 187 -8.09 29.32 1.46
C LEU A 187 -9.47 28.81 1.92
N SER A 188 -9.81 28.97 3.20
CA SER A 188 -11.12 28.57 3.74
C SER A 188 -12.25 29.25 2.96
N GLY A 189 -13.23 28.48 2.49
CA GLY A 189 -14.37 28.99 1.69
C GLY A 189 -14.09 29.13 0.19
N TYR A 190 -12.91 28.75 -0.29
CA TYR A 190 -12.53 28.78 -1.70
C TYR A 190 -12.30 27.37 -2.29
N GLU A 191 -12.77 26.32 -1.64
CA GLU A 191 -12.50 24.91 -1.96
C GLU A 191 -12.86 24.56 -3.41
N SER A 192 -14.02 25.03 -3.87
CA SER A 192 -14.52 24.81 -5.23
C SER A 192 -13.83 25.65 -6.31
N ARG A 193 -13.00 26.64 -5.91
CA ARG A 193 -12.32 27.59 -6.81
C ARG A 193 -10.80 27.52 -6.73
N LEU A 194 -10.23 26.53 -6.04
CA LEU A 194 -8.78 26.41 -5.84
C LEU A 194 -8.00 26.39 -7.16
N GLN A 195 -8.47 25.61 -8.13
CA GLN A 195 -7.84 25.53 -9.45
C GLN A 195 -7.89 26.89 -10.17
N ALA A 196 -9.05 27.54 -10.19
CA ALA A 196 -9.21 28.87 -10.78
C ALA A 196 -8.36 29.95 -10.09
N LEU A 197 -8.19 29.87 -8.76
CA LEU A 197 -7.33 30.77 -7.99
C LEU A 197 -5.84 30.54 -8.28
N ALA A 198 -5.43 29.29 -8.46
CA ALA A 198 -4.07 28.94 -8.80
C ALA A 198 -3.71 29.36 -10.24
N ASP A 199 -4.65 29.21 -11.17
CA ASP A 199 -4.44 29.55 -12.59
C ASP A 199 -4.59 31.04 -12.88
N ALA A 200 -5.17 31.82 -11.95
CA ALA A 200 -5.32 33.26 -12.09
C ALA A 200 -3.95 33.93 -12.34
N PRO A 201 -3.82 34.77 -13.39
CA PRO A 201 -2.60 35.56 -13.57
C PRO A 201 -2.43 36.40 -12.30
N GLY A 202 -1.24 36.35 -11.70
CA GLY A 202 -0.96 37.12 -10.50
C GLY A 202 -1.16 38.59 -10.84
N MET A 203 -2.31 39.16 -10.44
CA MET A 203 -2.58 40.56 -10.72
C MET A 203 -1.42 41.36 -10.14
N ALA A 204 -0.64 41.98 -11.02
CA ALA A 204 0.38 42.92 -10.61
C ALA A 204 -0.31 43.98 -9.76
N ASP A 205 0.27 44.28 -8.59
CA ASP A 205 -0.23 45.35 -7.76
C ASP A 205 -0.33 46.64 -8.60
N PRO A 206 -1.43 47.40 -8.50
CA PRO A 206 -1.44 48.73 -9.06
C PRO A 206 -0.26 49.50 -8.47
N PRO A 207 0.47 50.30 -9.28
CA PRO A 207 1.65 51.01 -8.79
C PRO A 207 1.28 51.81 -7.55
N ALA A 208 2.13 51.73 -6.51
CA ALA A 208 1.98 52.51 -5.30
C ALA A 208 1.75 53.97 -5.69
N ARG A 209 0.59 54.53 -5.29
CA ARG A 209 0.30 55.94 -5.56
C ARG A 209 1.35 56.79 -4.81
N PRO A 210 1.89 57.83 -5.46
CA PRO A 210 2.93 58.68 -4.91
C PRO A 210 2.46 59.46 -3.68
#